data_AF-A0A2J0M6L1-F1
#
_entry.id   AF-A0A2J0M6L1-F1
#
_cell.length_a   1.000
_cell.length_b   1.000
_cell.length_c   1.000
_cell.angle_alpha   90.00
_cell.angle_beta   90.00
_cell.angle_gamma   90.00
#
_symmetry.space_group_name_H-M   'P 1'
#
loop_
_entity.id
_entity.type
_entity.pdbx_description
1 polymer ?
#
loop_
_entity_poly.entity_id
_entity_poly.type
_entity_poly.pdbx_seq_one_letter_code
_entity_poly.pdbx_strand_id
1 'polypeptide(L)'
;DGLDENISIVPNQFSLEPGQSKKVAMRLRAPEKNTRAFISLIAQDSNHPSGLSVANGIKLPVYFTITAPSALSDSGAVALFQAHGTIPWVKGLVWGFDFFLLALFVYLRRRRARLKHLPVEIQRFLNDI
;
A
#
# COMPACT_ATOMS: atom_id res chain seq x y z
N ASP A 1 -14.76 -9.64 24.25
CA ASP A 1 -13.87 -8.90 25.17
C ASP A 1 -12.53 -8.53 24.51
N GLY A 2 -12.51 -7.56 23.59
CA GLY A 2 -11.28 -7.18 22.90
C GLY A 2 -11.33 -5.85 22.13
N LEU A 3 -12.25 -4.94 22.49
CA LEU A 3 -12.45 -3.66 21.78
C LEU A 3 -11.69 -2.48 22.41
N ASP A 4 -11.22 -2.63 23.66
CA ASP A 4 -10.71 -1.49 24.45
C ASP A 4 -9.21 -1.21 24.28
N GLU A 5 -8.44 -2.12 23.66
CA GLU A 5 -6.99 -1.91 23.45
C GLU A 5 -6.64 -1.00 22.25
N ASN A 6 -7.63 -0.61 21.44
CA ASN A 6 -7.39 0.07 20.17
C ASN A 6 -7.34 1.60 20.26
N ILE A 7 -7.74 2.20 21.39
CA ILE A 7 -7.82 3.64 21.57
C ILE A 7 -7.16 4.04 22.88
N SER A 8 -6.10 4.84 22.81
CA SER A 8 -5.47 5.42 24.01
C SER A 8 -5.52 6.95 23.95
N ILE A 9 -5.98 7.58 25.03
CA ILE A 9 -6.12 9.03 25.16
C ILE A 9 -5.22 9.48 26.30
N VAL A 10 -4.33 10.44 26.04
CA VAL A 10 -3.39 10.95 27.04
C VAL A 10 -3.38 12.48 27.00
N PRO A 11 -3.74 13.16 28.13
CA PRO A 11 -4.30 12.60 29.36
C PRO A 11 -5.78 12.19 29.21
N ASN A 12 -6.21 11.15 29.92
CA ASN A 12 -7.62 10.71 29.98
C ASN A 12 -8.46 11.52 30.98
N GLN A 13 -7.81 12.21 31.94
CA GLN A 13 -8.44 13.10 32.91
C GLN A 13 -7.58 14.35 33.13
N PHE A 14 -8.22 15.50 33.24
CA PHE A 14 -7.56 16.76 33.56
C PHE A 14 -8.57 17.77 34.10
N SER A 15 -8.08 18.74 34.87
CA SER A 15 -8.85 19.91 35.30
C SER A 15 -8.58 21.09 34.36
N LEU A 16 -9.59 21.91 34.12
CA LEU A 16 -9.50 23.18 33.41
C LEU A 16 -10.11 24.28 34.28
N GLU A 17 -9.41 25.41 34.39
CA GLU A 17 -10.01 26.61 34.94
C GLU A 17 -10.76 27.41 33.86
N PRO A 18 -11.69 28.30 34.24
CA PRO A 18 -12.38 29.16 33.28
C PRO A 18 -11.40 29.93 32.39
N GLY A 19 -11.60 29.85 31.07
CA GLY A 19 -10.74 30.48 30.07
C GLY A 19 -9.50 29.67 29.66
N GLN A 20 -9.23 28.52 30.29
CA GLN A 20 -8.14 27.64 29.90
C GLN A 20 -8.56 26.66 28.80
N SER A 21 -7.60 26.33 27.92
CA SER A 21 -7.74 25.26 26.93
C SER A 21 -6.58 24.29 27.06
N LYS A 22 -6.85 23.00 26.84
CA LYS A 22 -5.83 21.95 26.88
C LYS A 22 -5.89 21.11 25.62
N LYS A 23 -4.71 20.87 25.05
CA LYS A 23 -4.55 19.94 23.93
C LYS A 23 -4.49 18.52 24.50
N VAL A 24 -5.34 17.64 23.97
CA VAL A 24 -5.37 16.22 24.32
C VAL A 24 -4.86 15.44 23.11
N ALA A 25 -3.86 14.60 23.33
CA ALA A 25 -3.35 13.72 22.30
C ALA A 25 -4.13 12.40 22.33
N MET A 26 -4.62 11.98 21.18
CA MET A 26 -5.34 10.74 21.02
C MET A 26 -4.59 9.84 20.05
N ARG A 27 -4.27 8.63 20.51
CA ARG A 27 -3.60 7.59 19.73
C ARG A 27 -4.61 6.53 19.38
N LEU A 28 -4.77 6.33 18.09
CA LEU A 28 -5.73 5.42 17.48
C LEU A 28 -4.95 4.31 16.79
N ARG A 29 -5.21 3.06 17.17
CA ARG A 29 -4.76 1.92 16.38
C ARG A 29 -5.70 1.79 15.19
N ALA A 30 -5.13 1.81 13.98
CA ALA A 30 -5.91 1.70 12.76
C ALA A 30 -6.68 0.37 12.75
N PRO A 31 -8.03 0.39 12.64
CA PRO A 31 -8.79 -0.84 12.53
C PRO A 31 -8.56 -1.49 11.16
N GLU A 32 -8.75 -2.81 11.08
CA GLU A 32 -8.60 -3.60 9.83
C GLU A 32 -9.76 -3.42 8.84
N LYS A 33 -10.89 -2.87 9.31
CA LYS A 33 -12.08 -2.59 8.51
C LYS A 33 -12.66 -1.22 8.81
N ASN A 34 -13.44 -0.69 7.87
CA ASN A 34 -14.22 0.54 8.08
C ASN A 34 -15.06 0.41 9.34
N THR A 35 -14.80 1.29 10.31
CA THR A 35 -15.38 1.19 11.64
C THR A 35 -15.76 2.57 12.13
N ARG A 36 -16.85 2.64 12.90
CA ARG A 36 -17.26 3.84 13.61
C ARG A 36 -16.94 3.66 15.09
N ALA A 37 -16.24 4.62 15.66
CA ALA A 37 -16.02 4.72 17.10
C ALA A 37 -16.72 5.97 17.64
N PHE A 38 -16.92 6.01 18.95
CA PHE A 38 -17.47 7.17 19.65
C PHE A 38 -16.52 7.56 20.78
N ILE A 39 -16.13 8.83 20.79
CA ILE A 39 -15.40 9.42 21.90
C ILE A 39 -16.43 10.10 22.80
N SER A 40 -16.43 9.79 24.08
CA SER A 40 -17.25 10.47 25.07
C SER A 40 -16.38 11.42 25.89
N LEU A 41 -16.68 12.71 25.84
CA LEU A 41 -16.09 13.74 26.68
C LEU A 41 -17.06 14.02 27.82
N ILE A 42 -16.62 13.78 29.05
CA ILE A 42 -17.45 14.01 30.24
C ILE A 42 -16.82 15.15 31.03
N ALA A 43 -17.60 16.21 31.24
CA ALA A 43 -17.25 17.32 32.11
C ALA A 43 -18.09 17.21 33.39
N GLN A 44 -17.41 17.30 34.53
CA GLN A 44 -18.03 17.32 35.84
C GLN A 44 -17.49 18.51 36.62
N ASP A 45 -18.37 19.30 37.19
CA ASP A 45 -18.00 20.37 38.10
C ASP A 45 -17.92 19.81 39.53
N SER A 46 -16.72 19.85 40.12
CA SER A 46 -16.47 19.39 41.49
C SER A 46 -16.94 20.37 42.56
N ASN A 47 -17.23 21.63 42.19
CA ASN A 47 -17.56 22.69 43.14
C ASN A 47 -19.07 22.95 43.26
N HIS A 48 -19.91 22.05 42.75
CA HIS A 48 -21.36 22.21 42.82
C HIS A 48 -21.85 22.07 44.27
N PRO A 49 -22.48 23.10 44.88
CA PRO A 49 -22.85 23.10 46.30
C PRO A 49 -24.08 22.22 46.63
N SER A 50 -24.66 21.55 45.63
CA SER A 50 -25.82 20.67 45.78
C SER A 50 -25.40 19.19 45.83
N GLY A 51 -26.08 18.37 46.64
CA GLY A 51 -25.86 16.91 46.69
C GLY A 51 -26.15 16.15 45.39
N LEU A 52 -26.70 16.82 44.37
CA LEU A 52 -26.84 16.33 43.01
C LEU A 52 -25.71 16.92 42.14
N SER A 53 -24.79 16.07 41.68
CA SER A 53 -23.74 16.43 40.71
C SER A 53 -24.24 16.11 39.31
N VAL A 54 -24.33 17.13 38.45
CA VAL A 54 -24.71 16.98 37.04
C VAL A 54 -23.44 16.93 36.21
N ALA A 55 -23.25 15.82 35.48
CA ALA A 55 -22.17 15.69 34.51
C ALA A 55 -22.70 16.02 33.12
N ASN A 56 -21.99 16.86 32.37
CA ASN A 56 -22.29 17.14 30.97
C ASN A 56 -21.43 16.24 30.08
N GLY A 57 -22.04 15.59 29.10
CA GLY A 57 -21.38 14.62 28.23
C GLY A 57 -21.56 14.97 26.77
N ILE A 58 -20.47 15.10 26.02
CA ILE A 58 -20.49 15.24 24.55
C ILE A 58 -19.99 13.94 23.93
N LYS A 59 -20.77 13.38 23.00
CA LYS A 59 -20.36 12.20 22.21
C LYS A 59 -19.94 12.64 20.80
N LEU A 60 -18.68 12.42 20.46
CA LEU A 60 -18.12 12.73 19.15
C LEU A 60 -17.97 11.45 18.32
N PRO A 61 -18.60 11.33 17.14
CA PRO A 61 -18.40 10.20 16.26
C PRO A 61 -17.06 10.32 15.52
N VAL A 62 -16.27 9.25 15.52
CA VAL A 62 -15.04 9.12 14.74
C VAL A 62 -15.24 8.01 13.71
N TYR A 63 -14.98 8.33 12.46
CA TYR A 63 -15.10 7.39 11.36
C TYR A 63 -13.71 7.00 10.88
N PHE A 64 -13.40 5.72 10.96
CA PHE A 64 -12.21 5.15 10.34
C PHE A 64 -12.58 4.67 8.96
N THR A 65 -12.07 5.37 7.96
CA THR A 65 -12.18 5.00 6.56
C THR A 65 -10.84 4.44 6.11
N ILE A 66 -10.81 3.13 5.87
CA ILE A 66 -9.71 2.52 5.13
C ILE A 66 -9.99 2.86 3.68
N THR A 67 -9.33 3.91 3.23
CA THR A 67 -9.07 4.06 1.81
C THR A 67 -8.09 2.96 1.47
N ALA A 68 -8.61 1.81 1.02
CA ALA A 68 -7.79 0.92 0.23
C ALA A 68 -7.16 1.82 -0.85
N PRO A 69 -5.83 1.86 -1.03
CA PRO A 69 -5.31 2.36 -2.28
C PRO A 69 -6.03 1.54 -3.33
N SER A 70 -6.86 2.23 -4.11
CA SER A 70 -7.60 1.75 -5.25
C SER A 70 -7.43 0.24 -5.46
N ALA A 71 -8.40 -0.56 -5.03
CA ALA A 71 -8.55 -1.94 -5.50
C ALA A 71 -8.93 -1.98 -7.01
N LEU A 72 -8.34 -1.08 -7.80
CA LEU A 72 -8.07 -1.18 -9.21
C LEU A 72 -6.65 -1.73 -9.49
N SER A 73 -5.77 -1.91 -8.49
CA SER A 73 -4.39 -2.38 -8.73
C SER A 73 -4.06 -3.82 -8.35
N ASP A 74 -4.83 -4.54 -7.52
CA ASP A 74 -4.46 -5.94 -7.14
C ASP A 74 -5.48 -7.02 -7.50
N SER A 75 -6.74 -6.68 -7.80
CA SER A 75 -7.70 -7.67 -8.34
C SER A 75 -8.07 -7.44 -9.79
N GLY A 76 -8.01 -6.19 -10.29
CA GLY A 76 -8.19 -5.87 -11.71
C GLY A 76 -6.95 -6.15 -12.56
N ALA A 77 -5.77 -5.80 -12.06
CA ALA A 77 -4.52 -6.10 -12.76
C ALA A 77 -4.20 -7.61 -12.71
N VAL A 78 -4.39 -8.28 -11.56
CA VAL A 78 -4.19 -9.73 -11.49
C VAL A 78 -5.26 -10.49 -12.26
N ALA A 79 -6.52 -10.03 -12.33
CA ALA A 79 -7.52 -10.63 -13.22
C ALA A 79 -7.25 -10.35 -14.70
N LEU A 80 -6.68 -9.19 -15.08
CA LEU A 80 -6.24 -8.94 -16.45
C LEU A 80 -5.01 -9.80 -16.80
N PHE A 81 -4.02 -9.93 -15.92
CA PHE A 81 -2.85 -10.77 -16.17
C PHE A 81 -3.17 -12.29 -16.06
N GLN A 82 -4.14 -12.71 -15.24
CA GLN A 82 -4.64 -14.09 -15.22
C GLN A 82 -5.60 -14.40 -16.38
N ALA A 83 -6.42 -13.44 -16.83
CA ALA A 83 -7.26 -13.61 -18.02
C ALA A 83 -6.45 -13.65 -19.33
N HIS A 84 -5.24 -13.08 -19.35
CA HIS A 84 -4.29 -13.28 -20.47
C HIS A 84 -3.52 -14.62 -20.39
N GLY A 85 -3.66 -15.36 -19.28
CA GLY A 85 -3.07 -16.71 -19.12
C GLY A 85 -3.88 -17.84 -19.78
N THR A 86 -5.09 -17.58 -20.25
CA THR A 86 -6.02 -18.56 -20.84
C THR A 86 -6.24 -18.38 -22.35
N ILE A 87 -5.44 -17.52 -23.00
CA ILE A 87 -5.54 -17.28 -24.43
C ILE A 87 -4.45 -18.12 -25.15
N PRO A 88 -4.80 -19.22 -25.85
CA PRO A 88 -3.81 -20.14 -26.42
C PRO A 88 -2.87 -19.49 -27.43
N TRP A 89 -3.33 -18.47 -28.18
CA TRP A 89 -2.51 -17.79 -29.18
C TRP A 89 -1.41 -16.91 -28.56
N VAL A 90 -1.64 -16.35 -27.36
CA VAL A 90 -0.63 -15.54 -26.65
C VAL A 90 0.50 -16.43 -26.16
N LYS A 91 0.20 -17.63 -25.63
CA LYS A 91 1.22 -18.62 -25.28
C LYS A 91 2.04 -19.06 -26.50
N GLY A 92 1.38 -19.26 -27.65
CA GLY A 92 2.06 -19.57 -28.91
C GLY A 92 3.00 -18.46 -29.39
N LEU A 93 2.59 -17.20 -29.26
CA LEU A 93 3.42 -16.04 -29.61
C LEU A 93 4.65 -15.91 -28.71
N VAL A 94 4.49 -16.08 -27.40
CA VAL A 94 5.60 -16.01 -26.45
C VAL A 94 6.61 -17.14 -26.73
N TRP A 95 6.13 -18.36 -26.99
CA TRP A 95 6.99 -19.47 -27.39
C TRP A 95 7.71 -19.21 -28.72
N GLY A 96 7.01 -18.66 -29.71
CA GLY A 96 7.61 -18.27 -30.99
C GLY A 96 8.68 -17.19 -30.83
N PHE A 97 8.45 -16.22 -29.95
CA PHE A 97 9.41 -15.17 -29.64
C PHE A 97 10.65 -15.71 -28.93
N ASP A 98 10.50 -16.59 -27.95
CA ASP A 98 11.63 -17.26 -27.29
C ASP A 98 12.45 -18.13 -28.26
N PHE A 99 11.78 -18.86 -29.15
CA PHE A 99 12.46 -19.62 -30.21
C PHE A 99 13.21 -18.71 -31.18
N PHE A 100 12.61 -17.57 -31.55
CA PHE A 100 13.26 -16.58 -32.40
C PHE A 100 14.51 -15.99 -31.74
N LEU A 101 14.42 -15.62 -30.46
CA LEU A 101 15.57 -15.11 -29.69
C LEU A 101 16.67 -16.17 -29.55
N LEU A 102 16.30 -17.43 -29.29
CA LEU A 102 17.26 -18.53 -29.19
C LEU A 102 17.95 -18.79 -30.54
N ALA A 103 17.20 -18.82 -31.64
CA ALA A 103 17.74 -18.98 -32.99
C ALA A 103 18.67 -17.81 -33.37
N LEU A 104 18.25 -16.57 -33.06
CA LEU A 104 19.05 -15.37 -33.26
C LEU A 104 20.35 -15.42 -32.44
N PHE A 105 20.27 -15.84 -31.18
CA PHE A 105 21.43 -15.99 -30.31
C PHE A 105 22.42 -17.03 -30.84
N VAL A 106 21.93 -18.21 -31.26
CA VAL A 106 22.75 -19.25 -31.88
C VAL A 106 23.38 -18.77 -33.19
N TYR A 107 22.63 -18.05 -34.03
CA TYR A 107 23.14 -17.46 -35.27
C TYR A 107 24.25 -16.45 -34.99
N LEU A 108 24.05 -15.53 -34.05
CA LEU A 108 25.05 -14.54 -33.66
C LEU A 108 26.32 -15.19 -33.09
N ARG A 109 26.18 -16.24 -32.26
CA ARG A 109 27.33 -17.00 -31.76
C ARG A 109 28.09 -17.72 -32.86
N ARG A 110 27.39 -18.38 -33.80
CA ARG A 110 28.02 -19.03 -34.97
C ARG A 110 28.69 -18.02 -35.91
N ARG A 111 28.09 -16.84 -36.11
CA ARG A 111 28.69 -15.76 -36.90
C ARG A 111 29.95 -15.23 -36.22
N ARG A 112 29.91 -14.99 -34.91
CA ARG A 112 31.09 -14.55 -34.13
C ARG A 112 32.20 -15.60 -34.11
N ALA A 113 31.85 -16.90 -34.03
CA ALA A 113 32.83 -17.98 -34.12
C ALA A 113 33.48 -18.05 -35.51
N ARG A 114 32.71 -17.91 -36.60
CA ARG A 114 33.27 -17.83 -37.96
C ARG A 114 34.17 -16.62 -38.16
N LEU A 115 33.80 -15.45 -37.63
CA LEU A 115 34.64 -14.25 -37.69
C LEU A 115 35.99 -14.44 -36.98
N LYS A 116 36.07 -15.22 -35.89
CA LYS A 116 37.34 -15.55 -35.24
C LYS A 116 38.26 -16.45 -36.06
N HIS A 117 37.70 -17.21 -37.01
CA HIS A 117 38.45 -18.07 -37.93
C HIS A 117 38.69 -17.41 -39.30
N LEU A 118 38.22 -16.18 -39.53
CA LEU A 118 38.61 -15.45 -40.73
C LEU A 118 40.09 -15.03 -40.61
N PRO A 119 40.88 -15.15 -41.70
CA PRO A 119 42.25 -14.67 -41.73
C PRO A 119 42.29 -13.19 -41.38
N VAL A 120 43.31 -12.80 -40.60
CA VAL A 120 43.48 -11.48 -39.97
C VAL A 120 43.37 -10.31 -40.95
N GLU A 121 43.66 -10.55 -42.24
CA GLU A 121 43.55 -9.55 -43.32
C GLU A 121 42.12 -9.05 -43.55
N ILE A 122 41.10 -9.92 -43.45
CA ILE A 122 39.71 -9.52 -43.70
C ILE A 122 39.10 -8.83 -42.46
N GLN A 123 39.61 -9.15 -41.27
CA GLN A 123 39.19 -8.44 -40.04
C GLN A 123 39.64 -6.98 -40.04
N ARG A 124 40.81 -6.66 -40.59
CA ARG A 124 41.26 -5.26 -40.73
C ARG A 124 40.42 -4.50 -41.75
N PHE A 125 40.13 -5.12 -42.90
CA PHE A 125 39.33 -4.48 -43.95
C PHE A 125 37.89 -4.13 -43.51
N LEU A 126 37.29 -4.93 -42.63
CA LEU A 126 35.95 -4.66 -42.07
C LEU A 126 35.94 -3.63 -40.92
N ASN A 127 37.10 -3.28 -40.38
CA ASN A 127 37.22 -2.34 -39.26
C ASN A 127 37.67 -0.93 -39.73
N ASP A 128 38.15 -0.83 -40.97
CA ASP A 128 38.55 0.42 -41.65
C ASP A 128 37.42 1.02 -42.55
N ILE A 129 36.23 0.39 -42.59
CA ILE A 129 34.99 0.93 -43.19
C ILE A 129 34.04 1.34 -42.07
#